data_AF-A0A958P287-F1
#
_entry.id   AF-A0A958P287-F1
#
_cell.length_a   1.000
_cell.length_b   1.000
_cell.length_c   1.000
_cell.angle_alpha   90.00
_cell.angle_beta   90.00
_cell.angle_gamma   90.00
#
_symmetry.space_group_name_H-M   'P 1'
#
loop_
_entity.id
_entity.type
_entity.pdbx_description
1 polymer ?
#
loop_
_entity_poly.entity_id
_entity_poly.type
_entity_poly.pdbx_seq_one_letter_code
_entity_poly.pdbx_strand_id
1 'polypeptide(L)'
;MSLHKGEMVEKVVRENRFPITLLAKRLGKSRQYVYNLFENPDVSIEIIFKIGKIIHYDFNNDLKEIAKIPEEYKIKALTEPDITFENVTYWKAKYFELLEQYKFLLENKIEDFVKRKS
;
A
#
# COMPACT_ATOMS: atom_id res chain seq x y z
N MET A 1 -11.73 17.90 25.28
CA MET A 1 -12.40 17.16 24.19
C MET A 1 -11.65 15.86 24.00
N SER A 2 -12.32 14.72 24.23
CA SER A 2 -11.72 13.41 23.96
C SER A 2 -11.66 13.21 22.46
N LEU A 3 -10.52 12.75 21.96
CA LEU A 3 -10.32 12.58 20.53
C LEU A 3 -10.91 11.25 20.08
N HIS A 4 -11.80 11.31 19.09
CA HIS A 4 -12.49 10.13 18.57
C HIS A 4 -11.72 9.50 17.40
N LYS A 5 -10.79 8.58 17.70
CA LYS A 5 -9.93 7.94 16.69
C LYS A 5 -10.74 7.18 15.63
N GLY A 6 -11.85 6.55 16.02
CA GLY A 6 -12.73 5.84 15.09
C GLY A 6 -13.36 6.74 14.03
N GLU A 7 -13.73 7.96 14.41
CA GLU A 7 -14.36 8.94 13.49
C GLU A 7 -13.33 9.45 12.48
N MET A 8 -12.09 9.67 12.93
CA MET A 8 -10.98 10.04 12.05
C MET A 8 -10.73 8.97 10.98
N VAL A 9 -10.69 7.69 11.38
CA VAL A 9 -10.53 6.58 10.43
C VAL A 9 -11.71 6.52 9.46
N GLU A 10 -12.93 6.70 9.94
CA GLU A 10 -14.13 6.69 9.09
C GLU A 10 -14.05 7.79 8.03
N LYS A 11 -13.69 9.01 8.43
CA LYS A 11 -13.55 10.15 7.52
C LYS A 11 -12.58 9.83 6.39
N VAL A 12 -11.39 9.33 6.73
CA VAL A 12 -10.35 8.96 5.74
C VAL A 12 -10.84 7.84 4.81
N VAL A 13 -11.48 6.80 5.34
CA VAL A 13 -12.02 5.68 4.53
C VAL A 13 -13.06 6.19 3.53
N ARG A 14 -13.94 7.11 3.94
CA ARG A 14 -14.96 7.71 3.08
C ARG A 14 -14.37 8.65 2.04
N GLU A 15 -13.40 9.48 2.41
CA GLU A 15 -12.70 10.39 1.48
C GLU A 15 -11.94 9.62 0.39
N ASN A 16 -11.28 8.51 0.75
CA ASN A 16 -10.63 7.61 -0.19
C ASN A 16 -11.62 6.77 -1.03
N ARG A 17 -12.93 6.94 -0.82
CA ARG A 17 -14.02 6.16 -1.47
C ARG A 17 -13.80 4.65 -1.35
N PHE A 18 -13.17 4.19 -0.28
CA PHE A 18 -12.81 2.79 -0.12
C PHE A 18 -14.03 1.98 0.35
N PRO A 19 -14.41 0.88 -0.34
CA PRO A 19 -15.60 0.12 0.06
C PRO A 19 -15.44 -0.56 1.42
N ILE A 20 -16.37 -0.30 2.34
CA ILE A 20 -16.38 -0.89 3.70
C ILE A 20 -16.43 -2.43 3.64
N THR A 21 -17.15 -2.98 2.66
CA THR A 21 -17.20 -4.42 2.37
C THR A 21 -15.81 -5.00 2.08
N LEU A 22 -15.01 -4.28 1.29
CA LEU A 22 -13.65 -4.69 0.93
C LEU A 22 -12.70 -4.51 2.12
N LEU A 23 -12.88 -3.45 2.92
CA LEU A 23 -12.09 -3.19 4.12
C LEU A 23 -12.28 -4.31 5.15
N ALA A 24 -13.54 -4.66 5.44
CA ALA A 24 -13.88 -5.77 6.33
C ALA A 24 -13.27 -7.09 5.85
N LYS A 25 -13.38 -7.39 4.55
CA LYS A 25 -12.81 -8.59 3.93
C LYS A 25 -11.28 -8.64 4.08
N ARG A 26 -10.57 -7.54 3.80
CA ARG A 26 -9.10 -7.46 3.92
C ARG A 26 -8.62 -7.47 5.37
N LEU A 27 -9.44 -6.99 6.30
CA LEU A 27 -9.17 -7.11 7.74
C LEU A 27 -9.42 -8.52 8.31
N GLY A 28 -10.14 -9.38 7.58
CA GLY A 28 -10.60 -10.68 8.07
C GLY A 28 -11.66 -10.54 9.16
N LYS A 29 -12.53 -9.52 9.06
CA LYS A 29 -13.56 -9.18 10.06
C LYS A 29 -14.92 -8.96 9.39
N SER A 30 -15.98 -8.89 10.20
CA SER A 30 -17.33 -8.58 9.71
C SER A 30 -17.47 -7.08 9.39
N ARG A 31 -18.48 -6.72 8.58
CA ARG A 31 -18.82 -5.30 8.36
C ARG A 31 -19.22 -4.59 9.66
N GLN A 32 -19.96 -5.29 10.51
CA GLN A 32 -20.35 -4.78 11.83
C GLN A 32 -19.14 -4.40 12.68
N TYR A 33 -18.08 -5.22 12.66
CA TYR A 33 -16.84 -4.88 13.35
C TYR A 33 -16.25 -3.55 12.87
N VAL A 34 -16.29 -3.27 11.56
CA VAL A 34 -15.79 -2.01 11.00
C VAL A 34 -16.65 -0.82 11.42
N TYR A 35 -17.98 -0.97 11.45
CA TYR A 35 -18.86 0.10 11.96
C TYR A 35 -18.63 0.36 13.45
N ASN A 36 -18.58 -0.68 14.27
CA ASN A 36 -18.28 -0.56 15.70
C ASN A 36 -16.89 0.08 15.94
N LEU A 37 -15.93 -0.15 15.04
CA LEU A 37 -14.63 0.48 15.10
C LEU A 37 -14.71 1.98 14.86
N PHE A 38 -15.56 2.43 13.92
CA PHE A 38 -15.76 3.85 13.62
C PHE A 38 -16.41 4.59 14.78
N GLU A 39 -17.30 3.93 15.52
CA GLU A 39 -17.96 4.45 16.73
C GLU A 39 -17.08 4.39 18.00
N ASN A 40 -15.88 3.79 17.92
CA ASN A 40 -15.01 3.68 19.08
C ASN A 40 -14.08 4.91 19.19
N PRO A 41 -14.14 5.67 20.31
CA PRO A 41 -13.26 6.81 20.50
C PRO A 41 -11.79 6.42 20.66
N ASP A 42 -11.49 5.25 21.22
CA ASP A 42 -10.13 4.80 21.52
C ASP A 42 -9.75 3.54 20.73
N VAL A 43 -9.59 3.73 19.42
CA VAL A 43 -9.07 2.69 18.53
C VAL A 43 -7.56 2.55 18.73
N SER A 44 -7.08 1.30 18.81
CA SER A 44 -5.65 1.03 18.94
C SER A 44 -4.88 1.49 17.69
N ILE A 45 -3.68 2.03 17.91
CA ILE A 45 -2.81 2.55 16.86
C ILE A 45 -2.47 1.45 15.83
N GLU A 46 -2.28 0.21 16.29
CA GLU A 46 -2.05 -0.95 15.42
C GLU A 46 -3.17 -1.17 14.40
N ILE A 47 -4.43 -1.06 14.82
CA ILE A 47 -5.58 -1.24 13.94
C ILE A 47 -5.65 -0.09 12.92
N ILE A 48 -5.40 1.15 13.36
CA ILE A 48 -5.36 2.33 12.48
C ILE A 48 -4.32 2.14 11.38
N PHE A 49 -3.08 1.74 11.72
CA PHE A 49 -2.04 1.49 10.73
C PHE A 49 -2.36 0.31 9.81
N LYS A 50 -2.99 -0.76 10.33
CA LYS A 50 -3.43 -1.88 9.50
C LYS A 50 -4.46 -1.43 8.47
N ILE A 51 -5.39 -0.55 8.85
CA ILE A 51 -6.36 0.06 7.94
C ILE A 51 -5.66 0.95 6.93
N GLY A 52 -4.72 1.79 7.36
CA GLY A 52 -3.94 2.67 6.49
C GLY A 52 -3.23 1.90 5.38
N LYS A 53 -2.58 0.78 5.72
CA LYS A 53 -1.96 -0.12 4.74
C LYS A 53 -2.96 -0.71 3.74
N ILE A 54 -4.19 -1.02 4.18
CA ILE A 54 -5.23 -1.61 3.32
C ILE A 54 -5.78 -0.59 2.31
N ILE A 55 -5.92 0.67 2.74
CA ILE A 55 -6.50 1.75 1.92
C ILE A 55 -5.43 2.61 1.24
N HIS A 56 -4.14 2.29 1.41
CA HIS A 56 -2.99 3.04 0.91
C HIS A 56 -2.93 4.50 1.40
N TYR A 57 -3.27 4.70 2.67
CA TYR A 57 -3.24 6.01 3.33
C TYR A 57 -2.26 6.01 4.51
N ASP A 58 -1.49 7.08 4.66
CA ASP A 58 -0.60 7.29 5.79
C ASP A 58 -1.25 8.18 6.86
N PHE A 59 -1.68 7.55 7.96
CA PHE A 59 -2.26 8.23 9.12
C PHE A 59 -1.23 9.02 9.95
N ASN A 60 0.07 9.01 9.63
CA ASN A 60 1.08 9.72 10.41
C ASN A 60 0.80 11.22 10.52
N ASN A 61 0.31 11.87 9.47
CA ASN A 61 0.07 13.31 9.50
C ASN A 61 -1.17 13.65 10.33
N ASP A 62 -2.23 12.84 10.22
CA ASP A 62 -3.41 12.96 11.06
C ASP A 62 -3.09 12.65 12.53
N LEU A 63 -2.24 11.66 12.79
CA LEU A 63 -1.83 11.28 14.14
C LEU A 63 -0.84 12.27 14.78
N LYS A 64 -0.03 12.99 13.99
CA LYS A 64 0.88 14.05 14.49
C LYS A 64 0.14 15.21 15.14
N GLU A 65 -1.05 15.55 14.66
CA GLU A 65 -1.92 16.55 15.31
C GLU A 65 -2.56 16.02 16.60
N ILE A 66 -2.51 14.70 16.83
CA ILE A 66 -3.42 13.99 17.74
C ILE A 66 -2.72 13.34 18.94
N ALA A 67 -1.49 12.82 18.79
CA ALA A 67 -0.73 12.23 19.89
C ALA A 67 0.78 12.17 19.58
N LYS A 68 1.62 12.30 20.61
CA LYS A 68 3.04 11.94 20.53
C LYS A 68 3.14 10.43 20.22
N ILE A 69 3.31 10.10 18.94
CA ILE A 69 3.47 8.72 18.46
C ILE A 69 4.77 8.15 19.08
N PRO A 70 4.73 7.02 19.81
CA PRO A 70 5.93 6.31 20.24
C PRO A 70 6.81 5.98 19.04
N GLU A 71 8.14 6.13 19.18
CA GLU A 71 9.11 5.96 18.09
C GLU A 71 8.93 4.66 17.29
N GLU A 72 8.49 3.60 17.95
CA GLU A 72 8.27 2.25 17.41
C GLU A 72 7.10 2.15 16.41
N TYR A 73 6.12 3.05 16.48
CA TYR A 73 4.97 3.12 15.57
C TYR A 73 5.07 4.26 14.57
N LYS A 74 6.09 5.12 14.68
CA LYS A 74 6.46 5.93 13.52
C LYS A 74 6.71 4.92 12.43
N ILE A 75 5.89 4.95 11.37
CA ILE A 75 6.35 4.40 10.10
C ILE A 75 7.67 5.15 9.92
N LYS A 76 8.82 4.48 10.13
CA LYS A 76 10.03 4.89 9.42
C LYS A 76 9.46 5.04 8.05
N ALA A 77 9.38 6.29 7.57
CA ALA A 77 9.15 6.51 6.16
C ALA A 77 9.97 5.40 5.52
N LEU A 78 9.38 4.67 4.58
CA LEU A 78 10.24 4.24 3.52
C LEU A 78 10.80 5.58 3.03
N THR A 79 11.85 6.10 3.67
CA THR A 79 12.85 6.93 3.05
C THR A 79 13.05 6.12 1.81
N GLU A 80 12.56 6.67 0.71
CA GLU A 80 12.73 6.13 -0.63
C GLU A 80 14.05 5.37 -0.60
N PRO A 81 14.03 4.03 -0.73
CA PRO A 81 15.12 3.18 -0.26
C PRO A 81 16.42 3.74 -0.79
N ASP A 82 17.22 4.40 0.06
CA ASP A 82 18.24 5.40 -0.30
C ASP A 82 18.52 5.36 -1.79
N ILE A 83 17.66 6.04 -2.57
CA ILE A 83 17.62 5.88 -4.01
C ILE A 83 18.80 6.69 -4.53
N THR A 84 20.01 6.15 -4.35
CA THR A 84 21.19 6.70 -4.97
C THR A 84 20.98 6.58 -6.47
N PHE A 85 21.45 7.57 -7.22
CA PHE A 85 21.43 7.55 -8.68
C PHE A 85 22.02 6.24 -9.23
N GLU A 86 23.01 5.67 -8.54
CA GLU A 86 23.62 4.37 -8.83
C GLU A 86 22.63 3.21 -8.69
N ASN A 87 21.80 3.18 -7.64
CA ASN A 87 20.80 2.14 -7.43
C ASN A 87 19.71 2.19 -8.51
N VAL A 88 19.22 3.40 -8.87
CA VAL A 88 18.27 3.57 -9.99
C VAL A 88 18.86 3.08 -11.30
N THR A 89 20.11 3.46 -11.56
CA THR A 89 20.80 3.10 -12.80
C THR A 89 20.99 1.59 -12.89
N TYR A 90 21.36 0.94 -11.78
CA TYR A 90 21.50 -0.52 -11.71
C TYR A 90 20.19 -1.25 -12.00
N TRP A 91 19.09 -0.87 -11.34
CA TRP A 91 17.80 -1.52 -11.57
C TRP A 91 17.22 -1.21 -12.95
N LYS A 92 17.47 -0.01 -13.48
CA LYS A 92 17.10 0.37 -14.85
C LYS A 92 17.85 -0.49 -15.87
N ALA A 93 19.16 -0.68 -15.71
CA ALA A 93 19.95 -1.56 -16.57
C ALA A 93 19.44 -3.00 -16.54
N LYS A 94 19.18 -3.54 -15.35
CA LYS A 94 18.62 -4.89 -15.17
C LYS A 94 17.24 -5.06 -15.82
N TYR A 95 16.40 -4.03 -15.76
CA TYR A 95 15.10 -4.03 -16.44
C TYR A 95 15.25 -4.02 -17.96
N PHE A 96 16.18 -3.22 -18.50
CA PHE A 96 16.46 -3.21 -19.95
C PHE A 96 16.98 -4.55 -20.45
N GLU A 97 17.92 -5.17 -19.73
CA GLU A 97 18.45 -6.49 -20.08
C GLU A 97 17.32 -7.53 -20.15
N LEU A 98 16.40 -7.51 -19.18
CA LEU A 98 15.25 -8.41 -19.18
C LEU A 98 14.33 -8.17 -20.38
N LEU A 99 14.09 -6.91 -20.75
CA LEU A 99 13.30 -6.57 -21.93
C LEU A 99 13.96 -7.04 -23.24
N GLU A 100 15.28 -6.92 -23.35
CA GLU A 100 16.02 -7.40 -24.52
C GLU A 100 15.97 -8.93 -24.62
N GLN A 101 16.20 -9.64 -23.51
CA GLN A 101 16.06 -11.10 -23.48
C GLN A 101 14.65 -11.54 -23.87
N TYR A 102 13.62 -10.85 -23.37
CA TYR A 102 12.24 -11.13 -23.72
C TYR A 102 11.97 -10.88 -25.21
N LYS A 103 12.47 -9.77 -25.77
CA LYS A 103 12.36 -9.45 -27.19
C LYS A 103 13.01 -10.53 -28.05
N PHE A 104 14.22 -10.97 -27.70
CA PHE A 104 14.94 -12.03 -28.39
C PHE A 104 14.17 -13.36 -28.37
N LEU A 105 13.60 -13.74 -27.22
CA LEU A 105 12.76 -14.94 -27.10
C LEU A 105 11.50 -14.84 -27.98
N LEU A 106 10.92 -13.64 -28.10
CA LEU A 106 9.75 -13.41 -28.95
C LEU A 106 10.11 -13.56 -30.43
N GLU A 107 11.23 -12.96 -30.85
CA GLU A 107 11.75 -13.04 -32.23
C GLU A 107 12.06 -14.49 -32.63
N ASN A 108 12.75 -15.24 -31.76
CA ASN A 108 13.03 -16.66 -32.02
C ASN A 108 11.75 -17.49 -32.12
N LYS A 109 10.76 -17.24 -31.26
CA LYS A 109 9.46 -17.95 -31.35
C LYS A 109 8.74 -17.65 -32.68
N ILE A 110 8.83 -16.41 -33.16
CA ILE A 110 8.26 -16.01 -34.45
C ILE A 110 9.01 -16.71 -35.58
N GLU A 111 10.35 -16.71 -35.55
CA GLU A 111 11.17 -17.36 -36.56
C GLU A 111 10.92 -18.88 -36.62
N ASP A 112 10.87 -19.54 -35.47
CA ASP A 112 10.52 -20.96 -35.35
C ASP A 112 9.11 -21.27 -35.85
N PHE A 113 8.17 -20.34 -35.69
CA PHE A 113 6.81 -20.48 -36.20
C PHE A 113 6.77 -20.37 -37.73
N VAL A 114 7.51 -19.41 -38.29
CA VAL A 114 7.63 -19.22 -39.75
C VAL A 114 8.32 -20.42 -40.40
N LYS A 115 9.43 -20.91 -39.82
CA LYS A 115 10.16 -22.09 -40.31
C LYS A 115 9.33 -23.38 -40.32
N ARG A 116 8.44 -23.57 -39.34
CA ARG A 116 7.55 -24.75 -39.27
C ARG A 116 6.39 -24.72 -40.27
N LYS A 117 6.10 -23.58 -40.89
CA LYS A 117 4.97 -23.40 -41.82
C LYS A 117 5.40 -23.40 -43.29
N SER A 118 6.70 -23.25 -43.56
CA SER A 118 7.32 -23.37 -44.89
C SER A 118 7.85 -24.78 -45.14
#